data_AF-A0AA35XG25-F1
#
_entry.id   AF-A0AA35XG25-F1
#
_cell.length_a   1.000
_cell.length_b   1.000
_cell.length_c   1.000
_cell.angle_alpha   90.00
_cell.angle_beta   90.00
_cell.angle_gamma   90.00
#
_symmetry.space_group_name_H-M   'P 1'
#
loop_
_entity.id
_entity.type
_entity.pdbx_description
1 polymer ?
#
loop_
_entity_poly.entity_id
_entity_poly.type
_entity_poly.pdbx_seq_one_letter_code
_entity_poly.pdbx_strand_id
1 'polypeptide(L)'
;MSGEENAPALSQLFLRGWEARRKLDACELTTGSPEHSVCVAEGTSALERATELASHASLFSDNEDLDEVPTSSLKYLLLPELLGEMTLQQTEGERMDTVLKARVYFIDYLRRCRSYGVTKEDPPPLTPLSPPPSVGGASSEQPQGKTYNQLVAERVEKIQRLREKKELERRTEELSTALNEGSGGREEEGGREQWVAVLQLNLYRSREFVKSIDDEIQILRHIEAVRKGEGPPVAKRPGASGHGPPRQPEKPLVITREMLRGEVFGAGYPSLPTMTVEEFYEQRYGGGAGGGGGRGESAGRERWARKGRRGGGGRGGRG
;
A
#
# COMPACT_ATOMS: atom_id res chain seq x y z
N MET A 1 -22.84 -39.74 -11.02
CA MET A 1 -24.05 -39.17 -10.38
C MET A 1 -23.68 -38.19 -9.27
N SER A 2 -22.55 -37.46 -9.35
CA SER A 2 -21.92 -36.88 -8.14
C SER A 2 -21.81 -35.34 -8.13
N GLY A 3 -22.14 -34.67 -9.24
CA GLY A 3 -21.99 -33.21 -9.37
C GLY A 3 -23.14 -32.41 -8.78
N GLU A 4 -24.39 -32.84 -9.00
CA GLU A 4 -25.59 -32.09 -8.60
C GLU A 4 -25.93 -32.22 -7.10
N GLU A 5 -25.67 -33.37 -6.46
CA GLU A 5 -25.93 -33.55 -5.01
C GLU A 5 -25.03 -32.67 -4.12
N ASN A 6 -23.84 -32.30 -4.60
CA ASN A 6 -22.89 -31.50 -3.83
C ASN A 6 -23.07 -29.98 -4.00
N ALA A 7 -23.87 -29.53 -4.98
CA ALA A 7 -24.14 -28.12 -5.22
C ALA A 7 -24.74 -27.35 -4.02
N PRO A 8 -25.77 -27.86 -3.31
CA PRO A 8 -26.29 -27.18 -2.13
C PRO A 8 -25.26 -27.13 -0.99
N ALA A 9 -24.48 -28.20 -0.82
CA ALA A 9 -23.42 -28.26 0.19
C ALA A 9 -22.31 -27.24 -0.09
N LEU A 10 -21.87 -27.12 -1.36
CA LEU A 10 -20.87 -26.14 -1.78
C LEU A 10 -21.33 -24.71 -1.51
N SER A 11 -22.58 -24.38 -1.87
CA SER A 11 -23.12 -23.04 -1.62
C SER A 11 -23.19 -22.73 -0.12
N GLN A 12 -23.59 -23.68 0.72
CA GLN A 12 -23.63 -23.51 2.18
C GLN A 12 -22.24 -23.30 2.77
N LEU A 13 -21.24 -24.07 2.33
CA LEU A 13 -19.85 -23.92 2.80
C LEU A 13 -19.27 -22.56 2.41
N PHE A 14 -19.51 -22.11 1.18
CA PHE A 14 -19.11 -20.77 0.74
C PHE A 14 -19.76 -19.68 1.59
N LEU A 15 -21.08 -19.77 1.83
CA LEU A 15 -21.80 -18.78 2.64
C LEU A 15 -21.25 -18.70 4.07
N ARG A 16 -20.92 -19.84 4.70
CA ARG A 16 -20.29 -19.86 6.02
C ARG A 16 -18.95 -19.11 6.04
N GLY A 17 -18.10 -19.36 5.05
CA GLY A 17 -16.82 -18.65 4.92
C GLY A 17 -17.00 -17.15 4.65
N TRP A 18 -17.96 -16.80 3.80
CA TRP A 18 -18.30 -15.42 3.48
C TRP A 18 -18.82 -14.65 4.71
N GLU A 19 -19.72 -15.25 5.49
CA GLU A 19 -20.23 -14.66 6.73
C GLU A 19 -19.13 -14.51 7.78
N ALA A 20 -18.26 -15.51 7.94
CA ALA A 20 -17.09 -15.41 8.82
C ALA A 20 -16.20 -14.22 8.43
N ARG A 21 -15.93 -14.04 7.13
CA ARG A 21 -15.19 -12.88 6.61
C ARG A 21 -15.85 -11.56 6.98
N ARG A 22 -17.16 -11.45 6.78
CA ARG A 22 -17.94 -10.23 7.09
C ARG A 22 -17.91 -9.87 8.57
N LYS A 23 -18.04 -10.85 9.47
CA LYS A 23 -17.94 -10.63 10.93
C LYS A 23 -16.59 -10.07 11.33
N LEU A 24 -15.52 -10.60 10.72
CA LEU A 24 -14.16 -10.15 10.95
C LEU A 24 -13.92 -8.72 10.40
N ASP A 25 -14.44 -8.41 9.21
CA ASP A 25 -14.35 -7.06 8.62
C ASP A 25 -15.16 -6.01 9.38
N ALA A 26 -16.30 -6.40 9.96
CA ALA A 26 -17.10 -5.53 10.81
C ALA A 26 -16.47 -5.28 12.19
N CYS A 27 -15.28 -5.85 12.46
CA CYS A 27 -14.60 -5.79 13.75
C CYS A 27 -15.50 -6.24 14.91
N GLU A 28 -16.44 -7.17 14.67
CA GLU A 28 -17.37 -7.67 15.68
C GLU A 28 -16.66 -8.52 16.75
N LEU A 29 -15.46 -9.01 16.43
CA LEU A 29 -14.67 -9.90 17.27
C LEU A 29 -13.32 -9.27 17.60
N THR A 30 -12.92 -9.36 18.86
CA THR A 30 -11.60 -8.91 19.32
C THR A 30 -10.53 -9.90 18.84
N THR A 31 -9.52 -9.41 18.12
CA THR A 31 -8.40 -10.24 17.65
C THR A 31 -7.74 -11.01 18.80
N GLY A 32 -7.63 -12.33 18.67
CA GLY A 32 -7.05 -13.20 19.68
C GLY A 32 -8.01 -13.66 20.78
N SER A 33 -9.29 -13.27 20.74
CA SER A 33 -10.31 -13.89 21.58
C SER A 33 -10.61 -15.33 21.12
N PRO A 34 -11.13 -16.22 22.01
CA PRO A 34 -11.50 -17.57 21.60
C PRO A 34 -12.58 -17.57 20.53
N GLU A 35 -13.53 -16.62 20.56
CA GLU A 35 -14.57 -16.46 19.55
C GLU A 35 -13.99 -16.08 18.18
N HIS A 36 -12.96 -15.22 18.17
CA HIS A 36 -12.22 -14.86 16.95
C HIS A 36 -11.51 -16.07 16.35
N SER A 37 -10.75 -16.82 17.17
CA SER A 37 -10.04 -18.02 16.71
C SER A 37 -11.00 -19.09 16.17
N VAL A 38 -12.12 -19.35 16.87
CA VAL A 38 -13.17 -20.27 16.41
C VAL A 38 -13.77 -19.80 15.08
N CYS A 39 -14.10 -18.51 14.95
CA CYS A 39 -14.66 -17.98 13.71
C CYS A 39 -13.69 -18.12 12.52
N VAL A 40 -12.41 -17.86 12.73
CA VAL A 40 -11.36 -18.03 11.71
C VAL A 40 -11.19 -19.50 11.35
N ALA A 41 -11.15 -20.40 12.33
CA ALA A 41 -10.97 -21.83 12.10
C ALA A 41 -12.17 -22.46 11.36
N GLU A 42 -13.40 -22.15 11.77
CA GLU A 42 -14.61 -22.61 11.10
C GLU A 42 -14.73 -22.06 9.67
N GLY A 43 -14.43 -20.77 9.49
CA GLY A 43 -14.40 -20.14 8.17
C GLY A 43 -13.36 -20.77 7.24
N THR A 44 -12.15 -20.99 7.74
CA THR A 44 -11.06 -21.65 6.99
C THR A 44 -11.47 -23.07 6.57
N SER A 45 -11.95 -23.89 7.52
CA SER A 45 -12.38 -25.27 7.23
C SER A 45 -13.57 -25.34 6.26
N ALA A 46 -14.49 -24.38 6.31
CA ALA A 46 -15.59 -24.30 5.36
C ALA A 46 -15.08 -23.99 3.94
N LEU A 47 -14.16 -23.02 3.81
CA LEU A 47 -13.59 -22.60 2.52
C LEU A 47 -12.65 -23.65 1.91
N GLU A 48 -11.88 -24.37 2.72
CA GLU A 48 -11.04 -25.49 2.25
C GLU A 48 -11.93 -26.59 1.64
N ARG A 49 -12.98 -27.01 2.36
CA ARG A 49 -13.95 -27.99 1.83
C ARG A 49 -14.70 -27.47 0.60
N ALA A 50 -15.05 -26.18 0.56
CA ALA A 50 -15.67 -25.59 -0.62
C ALA A 50 -14.73 -25.63 -1.84
N THR A 51 -13.43 -25.43 -1.62
CA THR A 51 -12.41 -25.51 -2.68
C THR A 51 -12.25 -26.92 -3.21
N GLU A 52 -12.26 -27.93 -2.34
CA GLU A 52 -12.25 -29.34 -2.73
C GLU A 52 -13.48 -29.71 -3.57
N LEU A 53 -14.68 -29.33 -3.11
CA LEU A 53 -15.93 -29.59 -3.83
C LEU A 53 -15.99 -28.88 -5.18
N ALA A 54 -15.55 -27.61 -5.25
CA ALA A 54 -15.49 -26.86 -6.50
C ALA A 54 -14.53 -27.50 -7.52
N SER A 55 -13.41 -28.03 -7.03
CA SER A 55 -12.42 -28.75 -7.84
C SER A 55 -12.98 -30.09 -8.35
N HIS A 56 -13.63 -30.86 -7.47
CA HIS A 56 -14.29 -32.12 -7.86
C HIS A 56 -15.43 -31.91 -8.87
N ALA A 57 -16.17 -30.80 -8.73
CA ALA A 57 -17.22 -30.43 -9.67
C ALA A 57 -16.68 -29.86 -10.99
N SER A 58 -15.36 -29.61 -11.09
CA SER A 58 -14.71 -29.04 -12.28
C SER A 58 -15.42 -27.78 -12.79
N LEU A 59 -15.78 -26.87 -11.87
CA LEU A 59 -16.56 -25.67 -12.18
C LEU A 59 -15.82 -24.64 -13.06
N PHE A 60 -14.51 -24.83 -13.23
CA PHE A 60 -13.60 -23.86 -13.80
C PHE A 60 -12.59 -24.57 -14.70
N SER A 61 -12.42 -24.08 -15.92
CA SER A 61 -11.36 -24.46 -16.85
C SER A 61 -10.46 -23.28 -17.22
N ASP A 62 -9.17 -23.53 -17.45
CA ASP A 62 -8.19 -22.50 -17.83
C ASP A 62 -8.45 -21.85 -19.21
N ASN A 63 -9.30 -22.47 -20.04
CA ASN A 63 -9.61 -22.00 -21.40
C ASN A 63 -10.97 -21.30 -21.50
N GLU A 64 -11.62 -21.00 -20.37
CA GLU A 64 -12.92 -20.34 -20.36
C GLU A 64 -12.79 -18.84 -20.06
N ASP A 65 -13.60 -18.04 -20.74
CA ASP A 65 -13.76 -16.62 -20.41
C ASP A 65 -14.79 -16.45 -19.29
N LEU A 66 -14.75 -15.31 -18.57
CA LEU A 66 -15.69 -15.02 -17.49
C LEU A 66 -17.16 -15.14 -17.95
N ASP A 67 -17.45 -14.78 -19.21
CA ASP A 67 -18.78 -14.82 -19.83
C ASP A 67 -19.34 -16.22 -20.07
N GLU A 68 -18.48 -17.23 -20.07
CA GLU A 68 -18.86 -18.64 -20.18
C GLU A 68 -19.20 -19.25 -18.82
N VAL A 69 -18.79 -18.60 -17.71
CA VAL A 69 -19.05 -19.07 -16.35
C VAL A 69 -20.49 -18.72 -15.92
N PRO A 70 -21.28 -19.70 -15.44
CA PRO A 70 -22.62 -19.44 -14.90
C PRO A 70 -22.59 -18.45 -13.73
N THR A 71 -23.58 -17.56 -13.67
CA THR A 71 -23.70 -16.54 -12.61
C THR A 71 -23.68 -17.13 -11.20
N SER A 72 -24.28 -18.31 -11.02
CA SER A 72 -24.31 -19.05 -9.73
C SER A 72 -22.94 -19.55 -9.27
N SER A 73 -22.01 -19.75 -10.22
CA SER A 73 -20.66 -20.28 -9.98
C SER A 73 -19.60 -19.18 -9.83
N LEU A 74 -19.84 -17.97 -10.33
CA LEU A 74 -18.89 -16.85 -10.28
C LEU A 74 -18.33 -16.58 -8.88
N LYS A 75 -19.18 -16.68 -7.85
CA LYS A 75 -18.78 -16.47 -6.45
C LYS A 75 -17.64 -17.40 -6.00
N TYR A 76 -17.54 -18.61 -6.56
CA TYR A 76 -16.50 -19.57 -6.18
C TYR A 76 -15.12 -19.22 -6.75
N LEU A 77 -15.01 -18.27 -7.69
CA LEU A 77 -13.73 -17.71 -8.11
C LEU A 77 -13.04 -16.96 -6.94
N LEU A 78 -13.80 -16.50 -5.93
CA LEU A 78 -13.28 -15.82 -4.74
C LEU A 78 -12.68 -16.75 -3.67
N LEU A 79 -12.82 -18.08 -3.81
CA LEU A 79 -12.38 -19.02 -2.77
C LEU A 79 -10.91 -18.83 -2.33
N PRO A 80 -9.93 -18.65 -3.24
CA PRO A 80 -8.55 -18.43 -2.81
C PRO A 80 -8.39 -17.09 -2.09
N GLU A 81 -9.07 -16.03 -2.52
CA GLU A 81 -9.02 -14.73 -1.83
C GLU A 81 -9.49 -14.86 -0.38
N LEU A 82 -10.65 -15.47 -0.16
CA LEU A 82 -11.22 -15.64 1.17
C LEU A 82 -10.31 -16.50 2.06
N LEU A 83 -9.67 -17.53 1.51
CA LEU A 83 -8.68 -18.34 2.23
C LEU A 83 -7.43 -17.53 2.60
N GLY A 84 -6.96 -16.67 1.70
CA GLY A 84 -5.85 -15.75 1.96
C GLY A 84 -6.16 -14.82 3.14
N GLU A 85 -7.35 -14.21 3.13
CA GLU A 85 -7.80 -13.32 4.19
C GLU A 85 -7.99 -14.06 5.52
N MET A 86 -8.62 -15.24 5.53
CA MET A 86 -8.74 -16.05 6.76
C MET A 86 -7.37 -16.46 7.31
N THR A 87 -6.43 -16.80 6.42
CA THR A 87 -5.06 -17.18 6.82
C THR A 87 -4.37 -16.00 7.50
N LEU A 88 -4.50 -14.77 7.00
CA LEU A 88 -3.91 -13.59 7.64
C LEU A 88 -4.49 -13.29 9.04
N GLN A 89 -5.70 -13.74 9.31
CA GLN A 89 -6.38 -13.59 10.61
C GLN A 89 -5.92 -14.62 11.65
N GLN A 90 -5.14 -15.64 11.27
CA GLN A 90 -4.61 -16.63 12.21
C GLN A 90 -3.61 -15.97 13.17
N THR A 91 -3.81 -16.21 14.46
CA THR A 91 -2.95 -15.70 15.55
C THR A 91 -1.99 -16.77 16.10
N GLU A 92 -2.19 -18.02 15.72
CA GLU A 92 -1.43 -19.18 16.18
C GLU A 92 -0.41 -19.62 15.13
N GLY A 93 0.73 -20.17 15.58
CA GLY A 93 1.75 -20.71 14.70
C GLY A 93 2.92 -19.75 14.41
N GLU A 94 3.74 -20.14 13.45
CA GLU A 94 4.89 -19.35 13.01
C GLU A 94 4.43 -18.35 11.92
N ARG A 95 4.72 -17.07 12.13
CA ARG A 95 4.14 -15.99 11.31
C ARG A 95 4.66 -16.02 9.87
N MET A 96 5.92 -16.41 9.63
CA MET A 96 6.47 -16.54 8.28
C MET A 96 5.66 -17.57 7.45
N ASP A 97 5.36 -18.73 8.03
CA ASP A 97 4.56 -19.78 7.40
C ASP A 97 3.14 -19.27 7.08
N THR A 98 2.51 -18.56 8.00
CA THR A 98 1.19 -17.93 7.79
C THR A 98 1.20 -16.95 6.61
N VAL A 99 2.17 -16.02 6.57
CA VAL A 99 2.20 -15.01 5.49
C VAL A 99 2.60 -15.61 4.14
N LEU A 100 3.47 -16.63 4.12
CA LEU A 100 3.80 -17.36 2.90
C LEU A 100 2.60 -18.14 2.37
N LYS A 101 1.85 -18.82 3.25
CA LYS A 101 0.61 -19.52 2.87
C LYS A 101 -0.44 -18.55 2.34
N ALA A 102 -0.67 -17.42 3.04
CA ALA A 102 -1.58 -16.37 2.57
C ALA A 102 -1.17 -15.83 1.20
N ARG A 103 0.13 -15.62 0.97
CA ARG A 103 0.66 -15.17 -0.32
C ARG A 103 0.30 -16.13 -1.44
N VAL A 104 0.44 -17.45 -1.24
CA VAL A 104 0.07 -18.46 -2.25
C VAL A 104 -1.40 -18.31 -2.65
N TYR A 105 -2.30 -18.15 -1.67
CA TYR A 105 -3.72 -17.96 -1.92
C TYR A 105 -4.03 -16.69 -2.72
N PHE A 106 -3.44 -15.56 -2.34
CA PHE A 106 -3.63 -14.29 -3.07
C PHE A 106 -3.09 -14.37 -4.51
N ILE A 107 -1.93 -15.00 -4.72
CA ILE A 107 -1.39 -15.19 -6.08
C ILE A 107 -2.26 -16.13 -6.90
N ASP A 108 -2.82 -17.20 -6.30
CA ASP A 108 -3.77 -18.09 -6.99
C ASP A 108 -5.01 -17.33 -7.46
N TYR A 109 -5.58 -16.48 -6.59
CA TYR A 109 -6.70 -15.63 -6.96
C TYR A 109 -6.35 -14.68 -8.12
N LEU A 110 -5.21 -13.98 -8.05
CA LEU A 110 -4.78 -13.06 -9.11
C LEU A 110 -4.54 -13.79 -10.44
N ARG A 111 -3.98 -15.00 -10.41
CA ARG A 111 -3.84 -15.85 -11.60
C ARG A 111 -5.20 -16.22 -12.17
N ARG A 112 -6.14 -16.62 -11.33
CA ARG A 112 -7.51 -16.94 -11.74
C ARG A 112 -8.19 -15.74 -12.39
N CYS A 113 -8.09 -14.55 -11.78
CA CYS A 113 -8.58 -13.31 -12.39
C CYS A 113 -7.93 -13.00 -13.74
N ARG A 114 -6.66 -13.36 -13.93
CA ARG A 114 -5.96 -13.18 -15.20
C ARG A 114 -6.45 -14.17 -16.27
N SER A 115 -6.61 -15.45 -15.91
CA SER A 115 -7.07 -16.51 -16.83
C SER A 115 -8.48 -16.23 -17.35
N TYR A 116 -9.40 -15.84 -16.46
CA TYR A 116 -10.80 -15.53 -16.82
C TYR A 116 -10.99 -14.11 -17.39
N GLY A 117 -9.92 -13.35 -17.63
CA GLY A 117 -10.03 -12.02 -18.24
C GLY A 117 -10.59 -10.90 -17.34
N VAL A 118 -10.70 -11.09 -16.02
CA VAL A 118 -11.06 -10.04 -15.05
C VAL A 118 -10.02 -8.92 -15.04
N THR A 119 -8.75 -9.25 -15.31
CA THR A 119 -7.66 -8.28 -15.45
C THR A 119 -6.72 -8.64 -16.60
N LYS A 120 -6.06 -7.62 -17.15
CA LYS A 120 -5.01 -7.77 -18.17
C LYS A 120 -3.60 -7.77 -17.57
N GLU A 121 -3.45 -7.35 -16.33
CA GLU A 121 -2.16 -7.29 -15.65
C GLU A 121 -1.77 -8.68 -15.14
N ASP A 122 -0.52 -9.07 -15.37
CA ASP A 122 -0.03 -10.36 -14.90
C ASP A 122 0.17 -10.35 -13.37
N PRO A 123 -0.11 -11.48 -12.70
CA PRO A 123 0.13 -11.62 -11.27
C PRO A 123 1.63 -11.57 -10.97
N PRO A 124 2.04 -11.03 -9.80
CA PRO A 124 3.43 -11.07 -9.38
C PRO A 124 3.91 -12.53 -9.21
N PRO A 125 5.24 -12.78 -9.24
CA PRO A 125 5.78 -14.13 -9.07
C PRO A 125 5.41 -14.72 -7.71
N LEU A 126 5.26 -16.05 -7.62
CA LEU A 126 4.94 -16.77 -6.37
C LEU A 126 6.01 -16.65 -5.30
N THR A 127 7.26 -16.51 -5.69
CA THR A 127 8.35 -16.22 -4.78
C THR A 127 8.50 -14.71 -4.64
N PRO A 128 8.47 -14.17 -3.41
CA PRO A 128 8.82 -12.77 -3.18
C PRO A 128 10.22 -12.51 -3.76
N LEU A 129 10.33 -11.48 -4.60
CA LEU A 129 11.64 -11.03 -5.05
C LEU A 129 12.37 -10.46 -3.83
N SER A 130 13.40 -11.15 -3.37
CA SER A 130 14.32 -10.55 -2.40
C SER A 130 15.02 -9.39 -3.09
N PRO A 131 15.09 -8.19 -2.49
CA PRO A 131 16.13 -7.25 -2.90
C PRO A 131 17.48 -7.96 -2.72
N PRO A 132 18.44 -7.78 -3.66
CA PRO A 132 19.75 -8.41 -3.52
C PRO A 132 20.31 -8.08 -2.14
N PRO A 133 20.88 -9.06 -1.42
CA PRO A 133 21.59 -8.75 -0.19
C PRO A 133 22.71 -7.78 -0.57
N SER A 134 22.62 -6.53 -0.06
CA SER A 134 23.73 -5.59 -0.10
C SER A 134 24.80 -6.10 0.87
N VAL A 135 25.45 -7.20 0.50
CA VAL A 135 26.55 -7.80 1.22
C VAL A 135 27.73 -7.83 0.24
N GLY A 136 28.57 -6.82 0.36
CA GLY A 136 29.98 -6.82 -0.03
C GLY A 136 30.32 -7.39 -1.40
N GLY A 137 30.35 -6.54 -2.43
CA GLY A 137 30.94 -6.89 -3.71
C GLY A 137 30.86 -5.76 -4.73
N ALA A 138 31.84 -4.85 -4.69
CA ALA A 138 32.25 -3.92 -5.74
C ALA A 138 31.25 -3.62 -6.88
N SER A 139 30.26 -2.77 -6.61
CA SER A 139 29.66 -1.80 -7.55
C SER A 139 28.76 -0.89 -6.72
N SER A 140 29.25 0.31 -6.43
CA SER A 140 28.49 1.35 -5.74
C SER A 140 27.42 1.92 -6.69
N GLU A 141 26.35 1.19 -6.92
CA GLU A 141 25.08 1.81 -7.28
C GLU A 141 24.36 2.10 -5.96
N GLN A 142 24.57 3.30 -5.43
CA GLN A 142 23.64 3.85 -4.45
C GLN A 142 22.22 3.72 -5.03
N PRO A 143 21.20 3.37 -4.24
CA PRO A 143 19.82 3.43 -4.73
C PRO A 143 19.59 4.87 -5.18
N GLN A 144 19.60 5.09 -6.49
CA GLN A 144 19.30 6.41 -7.03
C GLN A 144 17.90 6.74 -6.54
N GLY A 145 17.80 7.74 -5.65
CA GLY A 145 16.52 8.21 -5.17
C GLY A 145 15.63 8.46 -6.38
N LYS A 146 14.39 7.94 -6.34
CA LYS A 146 13.45 8.08 -7.45
C LYS A 146 13.40 9.53 -7.89
N THR A 147 13.48 9.76 -9.20
CA THR A 147 13.40 11.12 -9.73
C THR A 147 12.07 11.76 -9.35
N TYR A 148 12.02 13.09 -9.25
CA TYR A 148 10.77 13.80 -8.96
C TYR A 148 9.63 13.38 -9.89
N ASN A 149 9.92 13.19 -11.18
CA ASN A 149 8.92 12.74 -12.16
C ASN A 149 8.41 11.32 -11.88
N GLN A 150 9.28 10.40 -11.43
CA GLN A 150 8.87 9.06 -11.00
C GLN A 150 8.00 9.11 -9.75
N LEU A 151 8.34 9.95 -8.77
CA LEU A 151 7.54 10.13 -7.55
C LEU A 151 6.15 10.72 -7.87
N VAL A 152 6.09 11.69 -8.78
CA VAL A 152 4.82 12.27 -9.25
C VAL A 152 3.99 11.20 -9.98
N ALA A 153 4.59 10.42 -10.87
CA ALA A 153 3.91 9.35 -11.60
C ALA A 153 3.33 8.28 -10.64
N GLU A 154 4.12 7.80 -9.67
CA GLU A 154 3.66 6.86 -8.65
C GLU A 154 2.51 7.42 -7.80
N ARG A 155 2.59 8.70 -7.45
CA ARG A 155 1.50 9.36 -6.72
C ARG A 155 0.23 9.43 -7.54
N VAL A 156 0.32 9.82 -8.81
CA VAL A 156 -0.84 9.91 -9.72
C VAL A 156 -1.47 8.53 -9.91
N GLU A 157 -0.66 7.51 -10.15
CA GLU A 157 -1.11 6.13 -10.31
C GLU A 157 -1.79 5.61 -9.03
N LYS A 158 -1.22 5.88 -7.85
CA LYS A 158 -1.85 5.54 -6.56
C LYS A 158 -3.18 6.25 -6.36
N ILE A 159 -3.27 7.55 -6.71
CA ILE A 159 -4.53 8.30 -6.64
C ILE A 159 -5.58 7.69 -7.58
N GLN A 160 -5.19 7.33 -8.81
CA GLN A 160 -6.09 6.73 -9.77
C GLN A 160 -6.62 5.38 -9.27
N ARG A 161 -5.74 4.47 -8.83
CA ARG A 161 -6.15 3.18 -8.25
C ARG A 161 -7.10 3.34 -7.06
N LEU A 162 -6.84 4.32 -6.19
CA LEU A 162 -7.71 4.60 -5.05
C LEU A 162 -9.09 5.11 -5.47
N ARG A 163 -9.18 5.89 -6.56
CA ARG A 163 -10.46 6.35 -7.12
C ARG A 163 -11.24 5.19 -7.74
N GLU A 164 -10.57 4.36 -8.53
CA GLU A 164 -11.17 3.17 -9.16
C GLU A 164 -11.68 2.19 -8.10
N LYS A 165 -10.90 1.92 -7.05
CA LYS A 165 -11.33 1.10 -5.92
C LYS A 165 -12.58 1.66 -5.23
N LYS A 166 -12.60 2.97 -4.93
CA LYS A 166 -13.75 3.61 -4.27
C LYS A 166 -15.01 3.57 -5.12
N GLU A 167 -14.87 3.72 -6.43
CA GLU A 167 -15.99 3.61 -7.36
C GLU A 167 -16.55 2.18 -7.41
N LEU A 168 -15.68 1.17 -7.37
CA LEU A 168 -16.10 -0.23 -7.25
C LEU A 168 -16.79 -0.51 -5.92
N GLU A 169 -16.29 0.02 -4.79
CA GLU A 169 -16.95 -0.11 -3.49
C GLU A 169 -18.37 0.47 -3.54
N ARG A 170 -18.51 1.70 -4.04
CA ARG A 170 -19.83 2.35 -4.24
C ARG A 170 -20.75 1.49 -5.12
N ARG A 171 -20.26 1.00 -6.27
CA ARG A 171 -21.04 0.17 -7.19
C ARG A 171 -21.47 -1.14 -6.56
N THR A 172 -20.60 -1.79 -5.77
CA THR A 172 -20.97 -3.04 -5.07
C THR A 172 -22.05 -2.83 -4.03
N GLU A 173 -22.02 -1.70 -3.31
CA GLU A 173 -23.07 -1.34 -2.34
C GLU A 173 -24.40 -1.08 -3.06
N GLU A 174 -24.39 -0.31 -4.14
CA GLU A 174 -25.59 0.02 -4.93
C GLU A 174 -26.24 -1.21 -5.57
N LEU A 175 -25.43 -2.10 -6.14
CA LEU A 175 -25.92 -3.37 -6.69
C LEU A 175 -26.48 -4.28 -5.58
N SER A 176 -25.84 -4.29 -4.41
CA SER A 176 -26.35 -5.04 -3.26
C SER A 176 -27.69 -4.51 -2.76
N THR A 177 -27.89 -3.19 -2.71
CA THR A 177 -29.16 -2.59 -2.29
C THR A 177 -30.25 -2.84 -3.34
N ALA A 178 -29.94 -2.66 -4.62
CA ALA A 178 -30.90 -2.83 -5.71
C ALA A 178 -31.40 -4.28 -5.83
N LEU A 179 -30.54 -5.27 -5.57
CA LEU A 179 -30.94 -6.68 -5.55
C LEU A 179 -31.82 -7.03 -4.36
N ASN A 180 -31.60 -6.41 -3.20
CA ASN A 180 -32.45 -6.61 -2.01
C ASN A 180 -33.84 -5.95 -2.16
N GLU A 181 -33.96 -4.91 -2.98
CA GLU A 181 -35.20 -4.15 -3.19
C GLU A 181 -36.15 -4.74 -4.25
N GLY A 182 -35.73 -5.81 -4.96
CA GLY A 182 -36.60 -6.68 -5.76
C GLY A 182 -37.10 -6.08 -7.08
N SER A 183 -36.51 -6.53 -8.21
CA SER A 183 -37.02 -6.25 -9.55
C SER A 183 -36.86 -7.52 -10.40
N GLY A 184 -37.88 -8.38 -10.34
CA GLY A 184 -37.95 -9.78 -10.79
C GLY A 184 -37.78 -10.07 -12.29
N GLY A 185 -36.70 -9.56 -12.87
CA GLY A 185 -36.23 -9.84 -14.23
C GLY A 185 -34.83 -9.29 -14.50
N ARG A 186 -34.40 -8.28 -13.73
CA ARG A 186 -33.02 -7.77 -13.67
C ARG A 186 -32.15 -8.48 -12.61
N GLU A 187 -32.72 -9.42 -11.86
CA GLU A 187 -32.04 -10.08 -10.74
C GLU A 187 -30.88 -10.99 -11.18
N GLU A 188 -31.00 -11.69 -12.31
CA GLU A 188 -29.92 -12.56 -12.80
C GLU A 188 -28.76 -11.76 -13.41
N GLU A 189 -29.06 -10.80 -14.29
CA GLU A 189 -28.06 -9.89 -14.88
C GLU A 189 -27.42 -8.99 -13.81
N GLY A 190 -28.23 -8.43 -12.90
CA GLY A 190 -27.75 -7.65 -11.76
C GLY A 190 -26.95 -8.49 -10.76
N GLY A 191 -27.32 -9.75 -10.56
CA GLY A 191 -26.54 -10.70 -9.75
C GLY A 191 -25.18 -11.00 -10.36
N ARG A 192 -25.12 -11.15 -11.70
CA ARG A 192 -23.86 -11.29 -12.44
C ARG A 192 -22.98 -10.06 -12.29
N GLU A 193 -23.54 -8.89 -12.56
CA GLU A 193 -22.83 -7.61 -12.43
C GLU A 193 -22.28 -7.42 -11.02
N GLN A 194 -23.07 -7.77 -9.99
CA GLN A 194 -22.64 -7.71 -8.60
C GLN A 194 -21.43 -8.60 -8.35
N TRP A 195 -21.46 -9.87 -8.76
CA TRP A 195 -20.33 -10.79 -8.55
C TRP A 195 -19.09 -10.36 -9.31
N VAL A 196 -19.23 -9.84 -10.54
CA VAL A 196 -18.11 -9.29 -11.31
C VAL A 196 -17.51 -8.08 -10.60
N ALA A 197 -18.34 -7.17 -10.07
CA ALA A 197 -17.88 -6.02 -9.30
C ALA A 197 -17.16 -6.45 -8.01
N VAL A 198 -17.66 -7.47 -7.32
CA VAL A 198 -17.00 -8.05 -6.13
C VAL A 198 -15.66 -8.68 -6.51
N LEU A 199 -15.55 -9.39 -7.64
CA LEU A 199 -14.26 -9.92 -8.13
C LEU A 199 -13.27 -8.78 -8.43
N GLN A 200 -13.72 -7.73 -9.12
CA GLN A 200 -12.85 -6.58 -9.41
C GLN A 200 -12.41 -5.86 -8.13
N LEU A 201 -13.30 -5.68 -7.16
CA LEU A 201 -12.94 -5.07 -5.87
C LEU A 201 -11.90 -5.89 -5.13
N ASN A 202 -12.10 -7.21 -5.06
CA ASN A 202 -11.16 -8.11 -4.41
C ASN A 202 -9.82 -8.15 -5.14
N LEU A 203 -9.77 -8.08 -6.47
CA LEU A 203 -8.51 -7.94 -7.23
C LEU A 203 -7.64 -6.78 -6.71
N TYR A 204 -8.23 -5.61 -6.43
CA TYR A 204 -7.49 -4.48 -5.85
C TYR A 204 -7.02 -4.79 -4.42
N ARG A 205 -7.84 -5.46 -3.61
CA ARG A 205 -7.50 -5.84 -2.23
C ARG A 205 -6.36 -6.85 -2.20
N SER A 206 -6.42 -7.92 -2.98
CA SER A 206 -5.38 -8.94 -3.08
C SER A 206 -4.03 -8.35 -3.48
N ARG A 207 -4.01 -7.39 -4.41
CA ARG A 207 -2.77 -6.70 -4.81
C ARG A 207 -2.14 -5.91 -3.66
N GLU A 208 -2.95 -5.23 -2.86
CA GLU A 208 -2.47 -4.51 -1.68
C GLU A 208 -2.03 -5.49 -0.59
N PHE A 209 -2.75 -6.61 -0.40
CA PHE A 209 -2.34 -7.68 0.51
C PHE A 209 -0.99 -8.28 0.11
N VAL A 210 -0.78 -8.61 -1.17
CA VAL A 210 0.51 -9.16 -1.64
C VAL A 210 1.66 -8.20 -1.37
N LYS A 211 1.49 -6.89 -1.62
CA LYS A 211 2.52 -5.89 -1.29
C LYS A 211 2.82 -5.86 0.21
N SER A 212 1.77 -5.80 1.04
CA SER A 212 1.92 -5.78 2.49
C SER A 212 2.59 -7.06 3.02
N ILE A 213 2.26 -8.21 2.44
CA ILE A 213 2.87 -9.50 2.77
C ILE A 213 4.34 -9.52 2.35
N ASP A 214 4.69 -9.02 1.17
CA ASP A 214 6.07 -8.96 0.70
C ASP A 214 6.93 -8.08 1.63
N ASP A 215 6.40 -6.93 2.06
CA ASP A 215 7.04 -6.06 3.04
C ASP A 215 7.20 -6.77 4.40
N GLU A 216 6.15 -7.47 4.87
CA GLU A 216 6.18 -8.23 6.13
C GLU A 216 7.21 -9.37 6.08
N ILE A 217 7.29 -10.12 4.98
CA ILE A 217 8.28 -11.19 4.79
C ILE A 217 9.71 -10.64 4.89
N GLN A 218 9.98 -9.46 4.30
CA GLN A 218 11.29 -8.82 4.41
C GLN A 218 11.63 -8.47 5.87
N ILE A 219 10.65 -7.92 6.61
CA ILE A 219 10.81 -7.59 8.02
C ILE A 219 11.07 -8.85 8.85
N LEU A 220 10.28 -9.90 8.67
CA LEU A 220 10.43 -11.16 9.41
C LEU A 220 11.78 -11.82 9.14
N ARG A 221 12.26 -11.83 7.89
CA ARG A 221 13.61 -12.31 7.54
C ARG A 221 14.70 -11.49 8.24
N HIS A 222 14.55 -10.16 8.28
CA HIS A 222 15.51 -9.30 8.97
C HIS A 222 15.53 -9.55 10.47
N ILE A 223 14.35 -9.68 11.11
CA ILE A 223 14.22 -10.01 12.53
C ILE A 223 14.88 -11.35 12.84
N GLU A 224 14.67 -12.36 11.99
CA GLU A 224 15.28 -13.68 12.17
C GLU A 224 16.82 -13.63 12.03
N ALA A 225 17.34 -12.90 11.04
CA ALA A 225 18.78 -12.70 10.87
C ALA A 225 19.41 -11.97 12.06
N VAL A 226 18.74 -10.95 12.59
CA VAL A 226 19.17 -10.25 13.82
C VAL A 226 19.14 -11.21 15.02
N ARG A 227 18.10 -12.05 15.15
CA ARG A 227 17.99 -13.07 16.21
C ARG A 227 19.11 -14.12 16.14
N LYS A 228 19.55 -14.48 14.94
CA LYS A 228 20.66 -15.41 14.68
C LYS A 228 22.05 -14.76 14.79
N GLY A 229 22.13 -13.43 14.93
CA GLY A 229 23.39 -12.69 14.99
C GLY A 229 24.05 -12.43 13.62
N GLU A 230 23.34 -12.69 12.52
CA GLU A 230 23.80 -12.57 11.13
C GLU A 230 23.34 -11.26 10.45
N GLY A 231 22.56 -10.43 11.15
CA GLY A 231 22.15 -9.12 10.65
C GLY A 231 23.35 -8.19 10.42
N PRO A 232 23.24 -7.19 9.51
CA PRO A 232 24.23 -6.12 9.44
C PRO A 232 24.45 -5.61 10.86
N PRO A 233 25.70 -5.34 11.28
CA PRO A 233 25.95 -4.88 12.63
C PRO A 233 24.99 -3.72 12.86
N VAL A 234 24.05 -3.86 13.80
CA VAL A 234 23.31 -2.72 14.35
C VAL A 234 24.43 -1.74 14.58
N ALA A 235 24.49 -0.68 13.76
CA ALA A 235 25.64 0.20 13.74
C ALA A 235 25.84 0.53 15.20
N LYS A 236 26.92 0.00 15.80
CA LYS A 236 27.21 0.27 17.20
C LYS A 236 27.30 1.77 17.17
N ARG A 237 26.28 2.46 17.69
CA ARG A 237 26.29 3.93 17.80
C ARG A 237 27.70 4.21 18.32
N PRO A 238 28.52 5.01 17.62
CA PRO A 238 29.91 5.19 17.99
C PRO A 238 29.94 5.57 19.48
N GLY A 239 30.42 4.65 20.33
CA GLY A 239 30.28 4.74 21.79
C GLY A 239 30.03 3.44 22.56
N ALA A 240 29.79 2.28 21.91
CA ALA A 240 29.69 1.00 22.62
C ALA A 240 31.05 0.28 22.82
N SER A 241 32.13 1.03 22.95
CA SER A 241 33.34 0.59 23.64
C SER A 241 33.20 1.02 25.10
N GLY A 242 33.25 0.06 26.02
CA GLY A 242 33.07 0.30 27.46
C GLY A 242 33.97 1.43 27.97
N HIS A 243 33.48 2.15 28.98
CA HIS A 243 33.99 3.38 29.61
C HIS A 243 33.31 4.70 29.17
N GLY A 244 31.98 4.71 29.15
CA GLY A 244 31.20 5.96 29.22
C GLY A 244 30.33 5.97 30.49
N PRO A 245 30.07 7.13 31.11
CA PRO A 245 29.24 7.21 32.31
C PRO A 245 27.83 6.65 32.04
N PRO A 246 27.16 6.07 33.06
CA PRO A 246 25.87 5.41 32.89
C PRO A 246 24.85 6.36 32.27
N ARG A 247 24.21 5.92 31.18
CA ARG A 247 23.14 6.68 30.52
C ARG A 247 21.97 6.83 31.49
N GLN A 248 21.53 8.07 31.69
CA GLN A 248 20.28 8.34 32.39
C GLN A 248 19.11 7.80 31.56
N PRO A 249 18.11 7.15 32.18
CA PRO A 249 16.92 6.69 31.47
C PRO A 249 16.26 7.88 30.77
N GLU A 250 15.94 7.71 29.48
CA GLU A 250 15.26 8.76 28.71
C GLU A 250 13.89 9.02 29.34
N LYS A 251 13.65 10.27 29.72
CA LYS A 251 12.38 10.68 30.34
C LYS A 251 11.27 10.49 29.30
N PRO A 252 10.12 9.91 29.67
CA PRO A 252 9.00 9.78 28.75
C PRO A 252 8.58 11.18 28.26
N LEU A 253 8.45 11.33 26.94
CA LEU A 253 7.96 12.54 26.32
C LEU A 253 6.46 12.66 26.62
N VAL A 254 6.11 13.48 27.61
CA VAL A 254 4.70 13.81 27.91
C VAL A 254 4.25 14.85 26.89
N ILE A 255 3.64 14.41 25.79
CA ILE A 255 2.99 15.32 24.84
C ILE A 255 1.64 15.73 25.45
N THR A 256 1.59 16.90 26.08
CA THR A 256 0.32 17.44 26.59
C THR A 256 -0.48 18.06 25.44
N ARG A 257 -1.81 18.08 25.57
CA ARG A 257 -2.72 18.69 24.59
C ARG A 257 -2.41 20.17 24.30
N GLU A 258 -1.75 20.84 25.23
CA GLU A 258 -1.28 22.23 25.11
C GLU A 258 -0.03 22.35 24.22
N MET A 259 0.88 21.38 24.25
CA MET A 259 2.07 21.33 23.37
C MET A 259 1.68 21.20 21.90
N LEU A 260 0.71 20.32 21.59
CA LEU A 260 0.15 20.18 20.24
C LEU A 260 -0.55 21.45 19.76
N ARG A 261 -1.24 22.16 20.66
CA ARG A 261 -1.91 23.42 20.30
C ARG A 261 -0.90 24.53 19.99
N GLY A 262 0.25 24.53 20.66
CA GLY A 262 1.37 25.44 20.39
C GLY A 262 2.05 25.18 19.04
N GLU A 263 2.14 23.91 18.60
CA GLU A 263 2.68 23.57 17.28
C GLU A 263 1.76 24.03 16.13
N VAL A 264 0.43 24.01 16.33
CA VAL A 264 -0.54 24.49 15.34
C VAL A 264 -0.62 26.02 15.28
N PHE A 265 -0.34 26.72 16.39
CA PHE A 265 -0.42 28.19 16.49
C PHE A 265 0.92 28.92 16.59
N GLY A 266 2.03 28.26 16.24
CA GLY A 266 3.30 28.95 15.96
C GLY A 266 4.23 29.04 17.16
N ALA A 267 5.11 28.04 17.28
CA ALA A 267 6.43 28.19 17.89
C ALA A 267 7.50 27.32 17.20
N GLY A 268 7.23 26.82 15.99
CA GLY A 268 8.09 25.84 15.30
C GLY A 268 8.54 26.22 13.89
N TYR A 269 7.97 27.24 13.26
CA TYR A 269 8.44 27.81 11.99
C TYR A 269 8.21 29.32 12.00
N PRO A 270 9.21 30.15 11.66
CA PRO A 270 9.06 31.61 11.62
C PRO A 270 8.26 31.97 10.35
N SER A 271 6.94 31.80 10.39
CA SER A 271 6.08 31.95 9.21
C SER A 271 5.49 33.35 9.03
N LEU A 272 6.00 34.38 9.71
CA LEU A 272 5.70 35.78 9.38
C LEU A 272 6.92 36.65 9.70
N PRO A 273 7.50 37.36 8.72
CA PRO A 273 8.44 38.43 9.00
C PRO A 273 7.70 39.50 9.82
N THR A 274 8.11 39.67 11.09
CA THR A 274 7.56 40.71 11.98
C THR A 274 8.18 42.08 11.73
N MET A 275 9.18 42.18 10.85
CA MET A 275 9.76 43.46 10.44
C MET A 275 9.03 44.03 9.23
N THR A 276 8.80 45.33 9.29
CA THR A 276 8.37 46.11 8.13
C THR A 276 9.50 46.24 7.12
N VAL A 277 9.17 46.46 5.84
CA VAL A 277 10.16 46.61 4.76
C VAL A 277 11.12 47.77 5.05
N GLU A 278 10.62 48.84 5.65
CA GLU A 278 11.40 50.00 6.11
C GLU A 278 12.44 49.61 7.17
N GLU A 279 12.04 48.90 8.24
CA GLU A 279 12.97 48.45 9.29
C GLU A 279 14.08 47.55 8.72
N PHE A 280 13.77 46.73 7.71
CA PHE A 280 14.77 45.86 7.07
C PHE A 280 15.80 46.67 6.28
N TYR A 281 15.37 47.74 5.63
CA TYR A 281 16.26 48.63 4.88
C TYR A 281 17.18 49.42 5.81
N GLU A 282 16.62 49.91 6.91
CA GLU A 282 17.33 50.71 7.91
C GLU A 282 18.39 49.89 8.66
N GLN A 283 18.09 48.63 8.97
CA GLN A 283 19.07 47.72 9.58
C GLN A 283 20.24 47.37 8.65
N ARG A 284 19.99 47.25 7.33
CA ARG A 284 21.01 46.87 6.34
C ARG A 284 21.85 48.05 5.84
N TYR A 285 21.27 49.25 5.79
CA TYR A 285 21.87 50.41 5.11
C TYR A 285 21.83 51.71 5.93
N GLY A 286 21.11 51.77 7.04
CA GLY A 286 21.02 52.92 7.94
C GLY A 286 22.19 53.05 8.93
N GLY A 287 23.01 52.01 9.06
CA GLY A 287 24.27 52.02 9.82
C GLY A 287 25.38 52.82 9.14
N GLY A 288 25.12 54.06 8.77
CA GLY A 288 26.03 54.97 8.10
C GLY A 288 26.40 56.17 8.97
N ALA A 289 26.99 55.95 10.15
CA ALA A 289 27.68 57.01 10.88
C ALA A 289 28.80 56.46 11.79
N GLY A 290 30.05 56.60 11.32
CA GLY A 290 31.20 56.87 12.19
C GLY A 290 32.23 55.75 12.36
N GLY A 291 33.35 55.84 11.63
CA GLY A 291 34.66 55.45 12.21
C GLY A 291 35.65 54.67 11.35
N GLY A 292 36.26 55.33 10.34
CA GLY A 292 37.73 55.26 10.15
C GLY A 292 38.35 54.15 9.28
N GLY A 293 38.65 54.51 8.02
CA GLY A 293 40.02 54.40 7.49
C GLY A 293 40.35 53.34 6.45
N GLY A 294 40.39 53.74 5.16
CA GLY A 294 41.46 53.32 4.24
C GLY A 294 41.06 52.63 2.93
N ARG A 295 41.03 53.43 1.84
CA ARG A 295 41.46 53.13 0.44
C ARG A 295 40.94 51.83 -0.22
N GLY A 296 40.24 51.82 -1.35
CA GLY A 296 39.97 52.82 -2.37
C GLY A 296 39.16 52.19 -3.52
N GLU A 297 38.93 53.02 -4.53
CA GLU A 297 38.38 52.72 -5.87
C GLU A 297 36.87 52.49 -6.01
N SER A 298 36.22 53.63 -6.14
CA SER A 298 35.04 53.93 -6.93
C SER A 298 35.14 53.40 -8.37
N ALA A 299 34.19 52.55 -8.81
CA ALA A 299 33.61 52.60 -10.16
C ALA A 299 32.43 51.62 -10.29
N GLY A 300 31.29 52.12 -10.76
CA GLY A 300 30.33 51.30 -11.51
C GLY A 300 29.03 50.89 -10.82
N ARG A 301 28.29 51.85 -10.24
CA ARG A 301 26.82 51.74 -10.26
C ARG A 301 26.33 51.91 -11.71
N GLU A 302 25.16 51.36 -11.98
CA GLU A 302 24.35 51.47 -13.22
C GLU A 302 24.58 50.39 -14.29
N ARG A 303 23.76 49.33 -14.23
CA ARG A 303 23.15 48.71 -15.43
C ARG A 303 22.01 47.75 -15.06
N TRP A 304 20.94 48.27 -14.49
CA TRP A 304 19.63 47.61 -14.46
C TRP A 304 18.58 48.56 -15.04
N ALA A 305 18.69 48.82 -16.33
CA ALA A 305 17.59 49.30 -17.17
C ALA A 305 17.95 49.00 -18.64
N ARG A 306 17.01 48.38 -19.37
CA ARG A 306 17.05 47.99 -20.79
C ARG A 306 17.74 46.68 -21.14
N LYS A 307 16.95 45.59 -21.15
CA LYS A 307 16.99 44.66 -22.30
C LYS A 307 15.63 44.00 -22.54
N GLY A 308 14.66 44.83 -22.94
CA GLY A 308 13.56 44.41 -23.80
C GLY A 308 13.73 45.10 -25.15
N ARG A 309 13.59 44.32 -26.23
CA ARG A 309 13.54 44.66 -27.68
C ARG A 309 14.83 44.62 -28.52
N ARG A 310 14.61 43.98 -29.69
CA ARG A 310 15.40 43.85 -30.93
C ARG A 310 16.58 42.88 -30.85
N GLY A 311 16.67 41.84 -31.67
CA GLY A 311 16.12 41.60 -33.01
C GLY A 311 17.26 41.53 -34.02
N GLY A 312 17.18 40.58 -34.95
CA GLY A 312 18.00 40.58 -36.17
C GLY A 312 19.06 39.48 -36.21
N GLY A 313 18.93 38.60 -37.19
CA GLY A 313 19.84 37.49 -37.44
C GLY A 313 21.11 37.88 -38.17
N GLY A 314 21.93 36.89 -38.49
CA GLY A 314 23.05 37.08 -39.40
C GLY A 314 24.23 36.14 -39.17
N ARG A 315 24.25 35.04 -39.95
CA ARG A 315 25.42 34.43 -40.62
C ARG A 315 26.65 34.05 -39.78
N GLY A 316 26.92 32.74 -39.74
CA GLY A 316 28.25 32.18 -39.55
C GLY A 316 28.41 30.96 -40.43
N GLY A 317 28.98 31.15 -41.62
CA GLY A 317 29.31 30.08 -42.56
C GLY A 317 30.53 30.48 -43.37
N ARG A 318 31.34 29.46 -43.67
CA ARG A 318 32.71 29.43 -44.23
C ARG A 318 33.73 29.23 -43.11
N GLY A 319 34.56 28.19 -43.18
CA GLY A 319 35.33 27.76 -44.34
C GLY A 319 36.79 27.96 -43.96
#